data_AF-A0A1K0HCM3-F1
#
_entry.id   AF-A0A1K0HCM3-F1
#
_cell.length_a   1.000
_cell.length_b   1.000
_cell.length_c   1.000
_cell.angle_alpha   90.00
_cell.angle_beta   90.00
_cell.angle_gamma   90.00
#
_symmetry.space_group_name_H-M   'P 1'
#
loop_
_entity.id
_entity.type
_entity.pdbx_description
1 polymer ?
#
loop_
_entity_poly.entity_id
_entity_poly.type
_entity_poly.pdbx_seq_one_letter_code
_entity_poly.pdbx_strand_id
1 'polypeptide(L)'
;MSMEAFTQARKAKLALLRARRSAEQSGHTPSSSSSSSPSLLIKRHFRNYDPITGQLKRFTSARDLPDTVEKDVSGLQAQTIAEDEQRRREDLDLTNVAPKRPNWDLKRDLEKRLKKLERRNKEAAILLIRQRIQGQQKAAGLDANSGESKGESLTRVSAEIAASATRDLLPGRDDVSEDESESDG
;
A
#
# COMPACT_ATOMS: atom_id res chain seq x y z
N MET A 1 4.41 59.56 -4.39
CA MET A 1 5.55 59.33 -5.32
C MET A 1 5.18 59.98 -6.64
N SER A 2 6.02 60.88 -7.19
CA SER A 2 5.65 61.68 -8.37
C SER A 2 5.66 60.84 -9.65
N MET A 3 4.81 61.20 -10.62
CA MET A 3 4.73 60.54 -11.93
C MET A 3 6.08 60.57 -12.69
N GLU A 4 6.88 61.60 -12.47
CA GLU A 4 8.19 61.77 -13.10
C GLU A 4 9.19 60.71 -12.64
N ALA A 5 9.14 60.31 -11.36
CA ALA A 5 10.01 59.25 -10.85
C ALA A 5 9.71 57.90 -11.53
N PHE A 6 8.43 57.61 -11.82
CA PHE A 6 8.03 56.36 -12.47
C PHE A 6 8.45 56.33 -13.95
N THR A 7 8.34 57.45 -14.67
CA THR A 7 8.78 57.55 -16.06
C THR A 7 10.31 57.41 -16.16
N GLN A 8 11.05 58.02 -15.24
CA GLN A 8 12.51 57.90 -15.16
C GLN A 8 12.95 56.46 -14.83
N ALA A 9 12.31 55.79 -13.86
CA ALA A 9 12.60 54.39 -13.53
C ALA A 9 12.32 53.45 -14.72
N ARG A 10 11.21 53.66 -15.43
CA ARG A 10 10.89 52.91 -16.65
C ARG A 10 11.91 53.18 -17.76
N LYS A 11 12.33 54.44 -17.94
CA LYS A 11 13.34 54.83 -18.93
C LYS A 11 14.68 54.14 -18.63
N ALA A 12 15.13 54.15 -17.37
CA ALA A 12 16.36 53.48 -16.94
C ALA A 12 16.29 51.96 -17.17
N LYS A 13 15.18 51.31 -16.79
CA LYS A 13 14.96 49.88 -17.03
C LYS A 13 14.98 49.54 -18.52
N LEU A 14 14.34 50.34 -19.36
CA LEU A 14 14.33 50.14 -20.80
C LEU A 14 15.72 50.37 -21.43
N ALA A 15 16.51 51.31 -20.90
CA ALA A 15 17.88 51.52 -21.34
C ALA A 15 18.76 50.30 -21.05
N LEU A 16 18.65 49.73 -19.84
CA LEU A 16 19.36 48.50 -19.47
C LEU A 16 18.98 47.31 -20.36
N LEU A 17 17.68 47.14 -20.66
CA LEU A 17 17.21 46.09 -21.57
C LEU A 17 17.69 46.28 -23.01
N ARG A 18 17.76 47.53 -23.50
CA ARG A 18 18.32 47.84 -24.83
C ARG A 18 19.82 47.58 -24.91
N ALA A 19 20.59 48.03 -23.92
CA ALA A 19 22.03 47.79 -23.82
C ALA A 19 22.36 46.28 -23.75
N ARG A 20 21.54 45.52 -23.01
CA ARG A 20 21.65 44.07 -22.96
C ARG A 20 21.36 43.43 -24.33
N ARG A 21 20.29 43.84 -25.01
CA ARG A 21 19.93 43.31 -26.34
C ARG A 21 21.02 43.59 -27.39
N SER A 22 21.63 44.79 -27.36
CA SER A 22 22.75 45.11 -28.26
C SER A 22 23.99 44.26 -27.97
N ALA A 23 24.29 43.99 -26.69
CA ALA A 23 25.39 43.10 -26.32
C ALA A 23 25.13 41.63 -26.71
N GLU A 24 23.89 41.17 -26.63
CA GLU A 24 23.47 39.85 -27.15
C GLU A 24 23.60 39.78 -28.69
N GLN A 25 23.34 40.87 -29.41
CA GLN A 25 23.47 40.95 -30.88
C GLN A 25 24.91 41.06 -31.39
N SER A 26 25.84 41.63 -30.61
CA SER A 26 27.26 41.69 -30.98
C SER A 26 28.04 40.41 -30.66
N GLY A 27 27.37 39.36 -30.15
CA GLY A 27 27.98 38.07 -29.84
C GLY A 27 29.02 38.09 -28.70
N HIS A 28 29.22 39.24 -28.05
CA HIS A 28 30.20 39.41 -26.99
C HIS A 28 29.53 39.18 -25.64
N THR A 29 29.61 37.96 -25.12
CA THR A 29 29.17 37.67 -23.75
C THR A 29 30.29 38.11 -22.80
N PRO A 30 30.12 39.15 -21.96
CA PRO A 30 31.05 39.34 -20.86
C PRO A 30 30.94 38.10 -19.96
N SER A 31 32.04 37.37 -19.89
CA SER A 31 32.21 36.26 -18.98
C SER A 31 31.96 36.76 -17.56
N SER A 32 31.05 36.07 -16.87
CA SER A 32 30.97 35.89 -15.43
C SER A 32 30.90 37.14 -14.55
N SER A 33 29.79 37.32 -13.83
CA SER A 33 29.84 37.46 -12.33
C SER A 33 28.54 37.88 -11.63
N SER A 34 27.41 38.19 -12.28
CA SER A 34 26.29 38.75 -11.47
C SER A 34 24.84 38.61 -11.96
N SER A 35 24.45 37.55 -12.68
CA SER A 35 23.01 37.24 -12.81
C SER A 35 22.72 35.78 -13.15
N SER A 36 22.76 34.90 -12.14
CA SER A 36 22.21 33.55 -12.20
C SER A 36 20.69 33.59 -12.17
N SER A 37 20.06 34.11 -13.22
CA SER A 37 18.60 34.02 -13.40
C SER A 37 18.29 32.68 -14.10
N PRO A 38 17.47 31.79 -13.50
CA PRO A 38 17.21 30.46 -14.05
C PRO A 38 16.54 30.49 -15.43
N SER A 39 15.79 31.56 -15.74
CA SER A 39 15.17 31.70 -17.08
C SER A 39 16.18 31.97 -18.21
N LEU A 40 17.39 32.43 -17.88
CA LEU A 40 18.46 32.66 -18.86
C LEU A 40 19.21 31.37 -19.22
N LEU A 41 19.35 30.45 -18.27
CA LEU A 41 19.93 29.13 -18.53
C LEU A 41 18.98 28.32 -19.43
N ILE A 42 17.68 28.33 -19.12
CA ILE A 42 16.64 27.65 -19.92
C ILE A 42 16.62 28.14 -21.38
N LYS A 43 16.91 29.44 -21.62
CA LYS A 43 16.94 30.02 -22.98
C LYS A 43 18.20 29.66 -23.79
N ARG A 44 19.27 29.17 -23.15
CA ARG A 44 20.58 28.92 -23.79
C ARG A 44 20.92 27.44 -24.00
N HIS A 45 20.03 26.52 -23.66
CA HIS A 45 20.23 25.10 -24.00
C HIS A 45 19.68 24.83 -25.41
N PHE A 46 20.55 24.97 -26.41
CA PHE A 46 20.23 24.48 -27.75
C PHE A 46 20.14 22.96 -27.71
N ARG A 47 19.02 22.40 -28.18
CA ARG A 47 18.73 20.95 -28.15
C ARG A 47 19.82 20.10 -28.81
N ASN A 48 20.54 20.67 -29.78
CA ASN A 48 21.60 20.02 -30.55
C ASN A 48 23.01 20.35 -30.05
N TYR A 49 23.19 20.95 -28.87
CA TYR A 49 24.50 21.38 -28.37
C TYR A 49 24.74 20.89 -26.95
N ASP A 50 25.95 20.40 -26.68
CA ASP A 50 26.35 19.96 -25.36
C ASP A 50 26.97 21.12 -24.56
N PRO A 51 26.35 21.52 -23.43
CA PRO A 51 26.81 22.68 -22.67
C PRO A 51 28.15 22.46 -21.96
N ILE A 52 28.60 21.21 -21.84
CA ILE A 52 29.86 20.83 -21.18
C ILE A 52 31.02 20.79 -22.19
N THR A 53 30.79 20.18 -23.36
CA THR A 53 31.84 19.99 -24.38
C THR A 53 31.88 21.13 -25.40
N GLY A 54 30.82 21.94 -25.48
CA GLY A 54 30.75 23.04 -26.43
C GLY A 54 30.70 22.58 -27.90
N GLN A 55 30.28 21.35 -28.15
CA GLN A 55 30.18 20.79 -29.49
C GLN A 55 28.74 20.41 -29.84
N LEU A 56 28.48 20.22 -31.14
CA LEU A 56 27.19 19.75 -31.62
C LEU A 56 26.96 18.29 -31.20
N LYS A 57 25.79 17.99 -30.63
CA LYS A 57 25.36 16.63 -30.30
C LYS A 57 25.26 15.82 -31.58
N ARG A 58 26.09 14.78 -31.71
CA ARG A 58 26.09 13.85 -32.84
C ARG A 58 25.39 12.56 -32.41
N PHE A 59 24.18 12.33 -32.88
CA PHE A 59 23.54 11.01 -32.78
C PHE A 59 24.07 10.16 -33.93
N THR A 60 25.03 9.28 -33.65
CA THR A 60 25.70 8.47 -34.67
C THR A 60 24.97 7.15 -34.92
N SER A 61 24.15 6.70 -33.97
CA SER A 61 23.38 5.47 -34.09
C SER A 61 22.04 5.55 -33.36
N ALA A 62 21.12 4.62 -33.68
CA ALA A 62 19.87 4.43 -32.94
C ALA A 62 20.08 4.04 -31.46
N ARG A 63 21.31 3.66 -31.08
CA ARG A 63 21.72 3.43 -29.69
C ARG A 63 21.99 4.72 -28.93
N ASP A 64 22.32 5.81 -29.62
CA ASP A 64 22.59 7.12 -29.00
C ASP A 64 21.30 7.91 -28.72
N LEU A 65 20.16 7.43 -29.19
CA LEU A 65 18.87 8.04 -28.86
C LEU A 65 18.57 7.83 -27.37
N PRO A 66 18.14 8.89 -26.66
CA PRO A 66 17.72 8.77 -25.27
C PRO A 66 16.61 7.72 -25.14
N ASP A 67 16.48 7.17 -23.93
CA ASP A 67 15.51 6.13 -23.65
C ASP A 67 14.13 6.51 -24.18
N THR A 68 13.60 5.64 -25.04
CA THR A 68 12.40 5.92 -25.83
C THR A 68 11.30 5.03 -25.27
N VAL A 69 10.06 5.54 -25.24
CA VAL A 69 8.89 4.81 -24.71
C VAL A 69 8.75 3.40 -25.31
N GLU A 70 9.14 3.21 -26.57
CA GLU A 70 9.14 1.90 -27.23
C GLU A 70 10.07 0.86 -26.57
N LYS A 71 11.18 1.31 -25.95
CA LYS A 71 12.08 0.45 -25.18
C LYS A 71 11.48 0.11 -23.82
N ASP A 72 10.87 1.10 -23.16
CA ASP A 72 10.20 0.91 -21.86
C ASP A 72 9.01 -0.04 -21.94
N VAL A 73 8.27 0.01 -23.06
CA VAL A 73 7.08 -0.83 -23.30
C VAL A 73 7.44 -2.17 -23.95
N SER A 74 8.68 -2.32 -24.42
CA SER A 74 9.16 -3.56 -25.02
C SER A 74 9.02 -4.73 -24.05
N GLY A 75 8.22 -5.73 -24.42
CA GLY A 75 8.05 -6.96 -23.64
C GLY A 75 6.95 -6.91 -22.57
N LEU A 76 6.40 -5.75 -22.20
CA LEU A 76 5.25 -5.69 -21.28
C LEU A 76 4.04 -6.44 -21.82
N GLN A 77 3.77 -6.30 -23.12
CA GLN A 77 2.69 -7.03 -23.78
C GLN A 77 2.86 -8.55 -23.67
N ALA A 78 4.09 -9.06 -23.85
CA ALA A 78 4.38 -10.48 -23.75
C ALA A 78 4.20 -10.99 -22.31
N GLN A 79 4.58 -10.18 -21.31
CA GLN A 79 4.38 -10.51 -19.89
C GLN A 79 2.90 -10.56 -19.53
N THR A 80 2.09 -9.58 -19.96
CA THR A 80 0.64 -9.58 -19.70
C THR A 80 -0.07 -10.77 -20.33
N ILE A 81 0.30 -11.14 -21.56
CA ILE A 81 -0.25 -12.33 -22.22
C ILE A 81 0.14 -13.60 -21.46
N ALA A 82 1.40 -13.71 -21.01
CA ALA A 82 1.86 -14.86 -20.24
C ALA A 82 1.17 -14.97 -18.86
N GLU A 83 0.98 -13.86 -18.16
CA GLU A 83 0.27 -13.80 -16.88
C GLU A 83 -1.21 -14.16 -17.05
N ASP A 84 -1.87 -13.64 -18.09
CA ASP A 84 -3.26 -13.99 -18.39
C ASP A 84 -3.42 -15.47 -18.78
N GLU A 85 -2.45 -16.05 -19.50
CA GLU A 85 -2.43 -17.48 -19.78
C GLU A 85 -2.18 -18.34 -18.53
N GLN A 86 -1.31 -17.90 -17.62
CA GLN A 86 -1.09 -18.56 -16.33
C GLN A 86 -2.35 -18.52 -15.49
N ARG A 87 -2.98 -17.34 -15.37
CA ARG A 87 -4.25 -17.17 -14.67
C ARG A 87 -5.35 -18.02 -15.29
N ARG A 88 -5.49 -18.06 -16.62
CA ARG A 88 -6.47 -18.92 -17.30
C ARG A 88 -6.22 -20.42 -17.09
N ARG A 89 -4.96 -20.83 -16.92
CA ARG A 89 -4.59 -22.22 -16.57
C ARG A 89 -4.90 -22.54 -15.11
N GLU A 90 -4.70 -21.58 -14.22
CA GLU A 90 -5.05 -21.70 -12.79
C GLU A 90 -6.57 -21.67 -12.58
N ASP A 91 -7.32 -20.94 -13.41
CA ASP A 91 -8.76 -20.70 -13.28
C ASP A 91 -9.66 -21.74 -13.98
N LEU A 92 -9.12 -22.78 -14.62
CA LEU A 92 -9.93 -23.94 -15.04
C LEU A 92 -10.15 -24.92 -13.89
N ASP A 93 -10.60 -24.37 -12.76
CA ASP A 93 -11.07 -25.13 -11.62
C ASP A 93 -12.43 -25.75 -11.97
N LEU A 94 -12.41 -27.02 -12.38
CA LEU A 94 -13.58 -27.81 -12.82
C LEU A 94 -14.72 -27.80 -11.78
N THR A 95 -14.39 -27.52 -10.52
CA THR A 95 -15.33 -27.39 -9.41
C THR A 95 -16.22 -26.13 -9.49
N ASN A 96 -15.76 -25.06 -10.15
CA ASN A 96 -16.55 -23.86 -10.40
C ASN A 96 -17.50 -24.01 -11.60
N VAL A 97 -17.20 -24.92 -12.52
CA VAL A 97 -18.00 -25.22 -13.71
C VAL A 97 -19.15 -26.19 -13.39
N ALA A 98 -18.99 -27.00 -12.34
CA ALA A 98 -20.04 -27.89 -11.85
C ALA A 98 -21.28 -27.11 -11.36
N PRO A 99 -22.50 -27.66 -11.55
CA PRO A 99 -23.72 -27.06 -11.03
C PRO A 99 -23.65 -26.99 -9.49
N LYS A 100 -23.84 -25.77 -8.97
CA LYS A 100 -23.76 -25.47 -7.54
C LYS A 100 -25.04 -25.93 -6.83
N ARG A 101 -24.93 -26.23 -5.52
CA ARG A 101 -26.10 -26.56 -4.69
C ARG A 101 -27.12 -25.40 -4.70
N PRO A 102 -28.44 -25.66 -4.68
CA PRO A 102 -29.47 -24.62 -4.76
C PRO A 102 -29.40 -23.60 -3.61
N ASN A 103 -28.87 -24.00 -2.45
CA ASN A 103 -28.70 -23.15 -1.27
C ASN A 103 -27.31 -22.47 -1.19
N TRP A 104 -26.45 -22.64 -2.20
CA TRP A 104 -25.10 -22.04 -2.23
C TRP A 104 -25.18 -20.54 -2.00
N ASP A 105 -26.06 -19.87 -2.73
CA ASP A 105 -26.09 -18.40 -2.75
C ASP A 105 -26.59 -17.86 -1.42
N LEU A 106 -27.60 -18.54 -0.86
CA LEU A 106 -28.10 -18.26 0.47
C LEU A 106 -26.99 -18.43 1.52
N LYS A 107 -26.23 -19.53 1.47
CA LYS A 107 -25.11 -19.77 2.41
C LYS A 107 -24.07 -18.66 2.30
N ARG A 108 -23.67 -18.28 1.10
CA ARG A 108 -22.66 -17.23 0.85
C ARG A 108 -23.09 -15.87 1.39
N ASP A 109 -24.34 -15.49 1.17
CA ASP A 109 -24.83 -14.18 1.63
C ASP A 109 -25.13 -14.16 3.12
N LEU A 110 -25.55 -15.29 3.69
CA LEU A 110 -25.73 -15.48 5.13
C LEU A 110 -24.37 -15.43 5.83
N GLU A 111 -23.34 -16.10 5.30
CA GLU A 111 -21.98 -16.13 5.87
C GLU A 111 -21.36 -14.74 5.98
N LYS A 112 -21.54 -13.87 4.97
CA LYS A 112 -21.09 -12.46 5.04
C LYS A 112 -21.75 -11.69 6.20
N ARG A 113 -23.03 -11.97 6.47
CA ARG A 113 -23.78 -11.33 7.56
C ARG A 113 -23.37 -11.92 8.92
N LEU A 114 -23.22 -13.24 9.01
CA LEU A 114 -22.78 -13.94 10.22
C LEU A 114 -21.36 -13.57 10.62
N LYS A 115 -20.42 -13.39 9.70
CA LYS A 115 -19.03 -13.03 10.02
C LYS A 115 -18.91 -11.81 10.94
N LYS A 116 -19.81 -10.82 10.79
CA LYS A 116 -19.88 -9.63 11.65
C LYS A 116 -20.42 -9.95 13.05
N LEU A 117 -21.36 -10.89 13.14
CA LEU A 117 -21.99 -11.33 14.38
C LEU A 117 -21.10 -12.32 15.13
N GLU A 118 -20.47 -13.27 14.46
CA GLU A 118 -19.54 -14.25 15.01
C GLU A 118 -18.40 -13.60 15.76
N ARG A 119 -17.86 -12.47 15.27
CA ARG A 119 -16.83 -11.73 16.00
C ARG A 119 -17.33 -11.25 17.36
N ARG A 120 -18.53 -10.66 17.39
CA ARG A 120 -19.16 -10.18 18.63
C ARG A 120 -19.58 -11.33 19.54
N ASN A 121 -20.02 -12.45 18.98
CA ASN A 121 -20.33 -13.65 19.75
C ASN A 121 -19.08 -14.25 20.39
N LYS A 122 -17.95 -14.29 19.69
CA LYS A 122 -16.65 -14.70 20.25
C LYS A 122 -16.21 -13.76 21.37
N GLU A 123 -16.32 -12.45 21.15
CA GLU A 123 -16.04 -11.42 22.17
C GLU A 123 -16.95 -11.62 23.42
N ALA A 124 -18.26 -11.80 23.21
CA ALA A 124 -19.22 -12.04 24.29
C ALA A 124 -18.97 -13.36 25.02
N ALA A 125 -18.63 -14.44 24.30
CA ALA A 125 -18.28 -15.72 24.89
C ALA A 125 -17.05 -15.59 25.79
N ILE A 126 -16.02 -14.86 25.36
CA ILE A 126 -14.82 -14.59 26.19
C ILE A 126 -15.21 -13.82 27.45
N LEU A 127 -16.09 -12.80 27.36
CA LEU A 127 -16.55 -12.06 28.53
C LEU A 127 -17.33 -12.94 29.51
N LEU A 128 -18.21 -13.80 29.02
CA LEU A 128 -18.96 -14.76 29.84
C LEU A 128 -18.03 -15.77 30.53
N ILE A 129 -17.06 -16.32 29.80
CA ILE A 129 -16.05 -17.22 30.38
C ILE A 129 -15.27 -16.47 31.48
N ARG A 130 -14.86 -15.23 31.24
CA ARG A 130 -14.15 -14.42 32.23
C ARG A 130 -14.99 -14.18 33.50
N GLN A 131 -16.25 -13.77 33.34
CA GLN A 131 -17.16 -13.55 34.46
C GLN A 131 -17.38 -14.84 35.26
N ARG A 132 -17.51 -15.97 34.56
CA ARG A 132 -17.71 -17.28 35.19
C ARG A 132 -16.47 -17.74 35.97
N ILE A 133 -15.27 -17.62 35.39
CA ILE A 133 -14.01 -17.92 36.07
C ILE A 133 -13.87 -17.06 37.33
N GLN A 134 -14.16 -15.75 37.24
CA GLN A 134 -14.11 -14.86 38.40
C GLN A 134 -15.15 -15.21 39.46
N GLY A 135 -16.36 -15.61 39.07
CA GLY A 135 -17.40 -16.07 39.99
C GLY A 135 -17.01 -17.35 40.72
N GLN A 136 -16.44 -18.32 40.00
CA GLN A 136 -15.95 -19.58 40.56
C GLN A 136 -14.72 -19.38 41.45
N GLN A 137 -13.78 -18.50 41.07
CA GLN A 137 -12.63 -18.14 41.91
C GLN A 137 -13.06 -17.46 43.22
N LYS A 138 -14.01 -16.51 43.16
CA LYS A 138 -14.59 -15.88 44.36
C LYS A 138 -15.33 -16.88 45.25
N ALA A 139 -16.12 -17.78 44.65
CA ALA A 139 -16.82 -18.83 45.40
C ALA A 139 -15.85 -19.83 46.05
N ALA A 140 -14.69 -20.07 45.43
CA ALA A 140 -13.62 -20.88 45.98
C ALA A 140 -12.72 -20.13 46.99
N GLY A 141 -12.92 -18.83 47.21
CA GLY A 141 -12.11 -18.02 48.12
C GLY A 141 -10.71 -17.65 47.59
N LEU A 142 -10.47 -17.79 46.29
CA LEU A 142 -9.22 -17.40 45.64
C LEU A 142 -9.31 -15.95 45.15
N ASP A 143 -8.85 -15.00 45.97
CA ASP A 143 -8.74 -13.59 45.57
C ASP A 143 -7.44 -13.34 44.79
N ALA A 144 -7.54 -13.04 43.49
CA ALA A 144 -6.40 -12.77 42.60
C ALA A 144 -5.58 -11.51 42.95
N ASN A 145 -5.94 -10.76 44.01
CA ASN A 145 -5.20 -9.62 44.53
C ASN A 145 -4.35 -9.96 45.78
N SER A 146 -4.35 -11.23 46.22
CA SER A 146 -3.47 -11.73 47.29
C SER A 146 -2.13 -12.14 46.69
N GLY A 147 -1.08 -11.35 46.95
CA GLY A 147 0.27 -11.56 46.43
C GLY A 147 1.03 -12.68 47.15
N GLU A 148 0.58 -13.93 47.04
CA GLU A 148 1.22 -15.08 47.70
C GLU A 148 1.63 -16.18 46.71
N SER A 149 2.91 -16.57 46.76
CA SER A 149 3.58 -17.45 45.81
C SER A 149 3.26 -18.94 46.02
N LYS A 150 2.06 -19.39 45.64
CA LYS A 150 1.71 -20.82 45.53
C LYS A 150 1.43 -21.21 44.07
N GLY A 151 2.47 -21.11 43.23
CA GLY A 151 2.33 -21.11 41.76
C GLY A 151 1.78 -22.38 41.11
N GLU A 152 2.05 -23.58 41.62
CA GLU A 152 1.67 -24.84 40.93
C GLU A 152 0.29 -25.40 41.33
N SER A 153 -0.09 -25.32 42.60
CA SER A 153 -1.42 -25.81 43.04
C SER A 153 -2.54 -24.86 42.60
N LEU A 154 -2.29 -23.55 42.63
CA LEU A 154 -3.25 -22.53 42.18
C LEU A 154 -3.46 -22.58 40.67
N THR A 155 -2.43 -22.91 39.88
CA THR A 155 -2.56 -23.03 38.42
C THR A 155 -3.34 -24.28 38.03
N ARG A 156 -3.17 -25.42 38.71
CA ARG A 156 -4.01 -26.62 38.50
C ARG A 156 -5.47 -26.36 38.85
N VAL A 157 -5.75 -25.81 40.03
CA VAL A 157 -7.14 -25.49 40.45
C VAL A 157 -7.76 -24.43 39.55
N SER A 158 -6.99 -23.40 39.15
CA SER A 158 -7.48 -22.39 38.19
C SER A 158 -7.72 -22.97 36.79
N ALA A 159 -6.92 -23.96 36.36
CA ALA A 159 -7.10 -24.64 35.08
C ALA A 159 -8.36 -25.54 35.09
N GLU A 160 -8.61 -26.26 36.20
CA GLU A 160 -9.84 -27.04 36.37
C GLU A 160 -11.10 -26.15 36.41
N ILE A 161 -11.02 -25.02 37.11
CA ILE A 161 -12.08 -24.00 37.13
C ILE A 161 -12.33 -23.45 35.73
N ALA A 162 -11.26 -23.11 34.99
CA ALA A 162 -11.38 -22.62 33.62
C ALA A 162 -11.99 -23.67 32.67
N ALA A 163 -11.56 -24.93 32.76
CA ALA A 163 -12.10 -26.03 31.96
C ALA A 163 -13.58 -26.29 32.24
N SER A 164 -13.98 -26.25 33.52
CA SER A 164 -15.39 -26.34 33.93
C SER A 164 -16.22 -25.16 33.40
N ALA A 165 -15.67 -23.93 33.42
CA ALA A 165 -16.36 -22.74 32.93
C ALA A 165 -16.61 -22.77 31.42
N THR A 166 -15.70 -23.34 30.64
CA THR A 166 -15.81 -23.41 29.17
C THR A 166 -16.69 -24.56 28.67
N ARG A 167 -16.85 -25.63 29.44
CA ARG A 167 -17.58 -26.86 29.05
C ARG A 167 -19.07 -26.62 28.77
N ASP A 168 -19.74 -25.73 29.50
CA ASP A 168 -21.18 -25.49 29.32
C ASP A 168 -21.53 -24.48 28.22
N LEU A 169 -20.57 -23.65 27.78
CA LEU A 169 -20.83 -22.57 26.79
C LEU A 169 -20.76 -23.04 25.33
N LEU A 170 -20.19 -24.23 25.08
CA LEU A 170 -20.17 -24.87 23.76
C LEU A 170 -20.85 -26.25 23.83
N PRO A 171 -22.19 -26.33 23.92
CA PRO A 171 -22.88 -27.58 23.67
C PRO A 171 -22.78 -27.90 22.17
N GLY A 172 -21.91 -28.84 21.78
CA GLY A 172 -21.85 -29.36 20.41
C GLY A 172 -20.46 -29.45 19.76
N ARG A 173 -19.36 -29.32 20.50
CA ARG A 173 -18.01 -29.56 19.95
C ARG A 173 -17.52 -31.00 20.09
N ASP A 174 -18.31 -31.88 20.71
CA ASP A 174 -18.00 -33.30 20.88
C ASP A 174 -18.66 -34.20 19.79
N ASP A 175 -19.35 -33.63 18.80
CA ASP A 175 -20.16 -34.38 17.82
C ASP A 175 -19.83 -34.04 16.35
N VAL A 176 -18.58 -33.65 16.08
CA VAL A 176 -18.03 -33.70 14.72
C VAL A 176 -17.16 -34.94 14.68
N SER A 177 -17.82 -36.08 14.46
CA SER A 177 -17.14 -37.31 14.07
C SER A 177 -16.26 -37.02 12.85
N GLU A 178 -14.99 -37.36 13.00
CA GLU A 178 -14.09 -37.58 11.88
C GLU A 178 -14.65 -38.73 11.04
N ASP A 179 -15.59 -38.44 10.13
CA ASP A 179 -15.95 -39.34 9.03
C ASP A 179 -14.98 -39.08 7.87
N GLU A 180 -13.71 -39.38 8.13
CA GLU A 180 -12.72 -39.68 7.09
C GLU A 180 -12.79 -41.20 6.83
N SER A 181 -13.83 -41.63 6.12
CA SER A 181 -13.87 -42.97 5.51
C SER A 181 -14.67 -42.97 4.21
N GLU A 182 -13.94 -43.15 3.11
CA GLU A 182 -14.31 -43.95 1.93
C GLU A 182 -15.64 -43.67 1.21
N SER A 183 -15.55 -43.29 -0.06
CA SER A 183 -15.95 -44.20 -1.15
C SER A 183 -15.64 -43.60 -2.52
N ASP A 184 -14.90 -44.38 -3.29
CA ASP A 184 -14.78 -44.31 -4.75
C ASP A 184 -16.15 -44.15 -5.43
N GLY A 185 -16.17 -43.44 -6.57
CA GLY A 185 -17.34 -43.25 -7.43
C GLY A 185 -17.17 -42.14 -8.46
#